data_AF-A0A529M3E8-F1
#
_entry.id   AF-A0A529M3E8-F1
#
_cell.length_a   1.000
_cell.length_b   1.000
_cell.length_c   1.000
_cell.angle_alpha   90.00
_cell.angle_beta   90.00
_cell.angle_gamma   90.00
#
_symmetry.space_group_name_H-M   'P 1'
#
loop_
_entity.id
_entity.type
_entity.pdbx_description
1 polymer ?
#
loop_
_entity_poly.entity_id
_entity_poly.type
_entity_poly.pdbx_seq_one_letter_code
_entity_poly.pdbx_strand_id
1 'polypeptide(L)'
;ALYSAEDRHYHGLSHIEAMLALADEYRGLLDDPQAVEAAIWFHDAIYDSRAKDNEAKSAQLAEKRLAGRVDPGRIVRIAAMINATANHQLPPLRDEDALSDAALLLDMDLAILGADPAVFDAYEQAVRLEYGWVEEPMWRAGRSAVLKSFLARPHIFYTAEFQNRFEPKARQNIERSLAALESGTA
;
A
#
# COMPACT_ATOMS: atom_id res chain seq x y z
N ALA A 1 -3.02 -4.67 -19.92
CA ALA A 1 -2.21 -5.28 -18.85
C ALA A 1 -2.88 -4.96 -17.51
N LEU A 2 -2.74 -5.78 -16.47
CA LEU A 2 -3.51 -5.59 -15.22
C LEU A 2 -3.34 -4.18 -14.63
N TYR A 3 -2.17 -3.56 -14.80
CA TYR A 3 -1.82 -2.23 -14.28
C TYR A 3 -1.91 -1.09 -15.30
N SER A 4 -2.54 -1.29 -16.45
CA SER A 4 -2.55 -0.32 -17.56
C SER A 4 -3.95 0.18 -17.92
N ALA A 5 -4.92 0.02 -17.02
CA ALA A 5 -6.27 0.52 -17.25
C ALA A 5 -6.32 2.05 -17.06
N GLU A 6 -7.11 2.74 -17.89
CA GLU A 6 -7.15 4.22 -17.93
C GLU A 6 -7.63 4.85 -16.62
N ASP A 7 -8.39 4.11 -15.82
CA ASP A 7 -8.94 4.51 -14.52
C ASP A 7 -8.00 4.25 -13.34
N ARG A 8 -6.79 3.72 -13.58
CA ARG A 8 -5.73 3.49 -12.58
C ARG A 8 -4.73 4.65 -12.66
N HIS A 9 -4.94 5.69 -11.85
CA HIS A 9 -4.08 6.88 -11.85
C HIS A 9 -2.92 6.78 -10.85
N TYR A 10 -3.14 6.14 -9.71
CA TYR A 10 -2.10 5.87 -8.71
C TYR A 10 -1.73 4.40 -8.67
N HIS A 11 -2.73 3.52 -8.57
CA HIS A 11 -2.53 2.08 -8.41
C HIS A 11 -2.14 1.45 -9.76
N GLY A 12 -1.14 1.99 -10.46
CA GLY A 12 -0.67 1.54 -11.78
C GLY A 12 0.73 0.93 -11.71
N LEU A 13 1.37 0.76 -12.87
CA LEU A 13 2.72 0.16 -12.94
C LEU A 13 3.77 0.97 -12.18
N SER A 14 3.65 2.30 -12.15
CA SER A 14 4.60 3.17 -11.41
C SER A 14 4.60 2.92 -9.90
N HIS A 15 3.44 2.57 -9.31
CA HIS A 15 3.35 2.18 -7.90
C HIS A 15 4.11 0.87 -7.65
N ILE A 16 3.87 -0.13 -8.51
CA ILE A 16 4.56 -1.41 -8.45
C ILE A 16 6.09 -1.24 -8.61
N GLU A 17 6.53 -0.44 -9.58
CA GLU A 17 7.95 -0.14 -9.79
C GLU A 17 8.58 0.55 -8.58
N ALA A 18 7.88 1.48 -7.93
CA ALA A 18 8.36 2.14 -6.72
C ALA A 18 8.52 1.16 -5.54
N MET A 19 7.55 0.26 -5.34
CA MET A 19 7.65 -0.78 -4.32
C MET A 19 8.78 -1.77 -4.61
N LEU A 20 8.95 -2.19 -5.87
CA LEU A 20 10.04 -3.10 -6.27
C LEU A 20 11.42 -2.46 -6.07
N ALA A 21 11.56 -1.17 -6.32
CA ALA A 21 12.80 -0.44 -6.05
C ALA A 21 13.14 -0.43 -4.55
N LEU A 22 12.15 -0.23 -3.67
CA LEU A 22 12.34 -0.34 -2.23
C LEU A 22 12.65 -1.78 -1.79
N ALA A 23 11.99 -2.78 -2.38
CA ALA A 23 12.28 -4.18 -2.10
C ALA A 23 13.71 -4.58 -2.47
N ASP A 24 14.26 -4.02 -3.54
CA ASP A 24 15.67 -4.21 -3.90
C ASP A 24 16.61 -3.46 -2.94
N GLU A 25 16.28 -2.22 -2.57
CA GLU A 25 17.06 -1.44 -1.60
C GLU A 25 17.15 -2.12 -0.23
N TYR A 26 16.03 -2.68 0.26
CA TYR A 26 15.93 -3.35 1.56
C TYR A 26 16.05 -4.86 1.47
N ARG A 27 16.53 -5.41 0.34
CA ARG A 27 16.60 -6.85 0.08
C ARG A 27 17.32 -7.64 1.18
N GLY A 28 18.33 -7.04 1.81
CA GLY A 28 19.10 -7.66 2.89
C GLY A 28 18.34 -7.81 4.22
N LEU A 29 17.17 -7.18 4.37
CA LEU A 29 16.30 -7.30 5.53
C LEU A 29 15.15 -8.29 5.33
N LEU A 30 14.96 -8.77 4.10
CA LEU A 30 13.90 -9.71 3.74
C LEU A 30 14.35 -11.16 3.98
N ASP A 31 13.53 -11.94 4.67
CA ASP A 31 13.74 -13.39 4.82
C ASP A 31 13.41 -14.13 3.51
N ASP A 32 12.26 -13.80 2.91
CA ASP A 32 11.83 -14.34 1.63
C ASP A 32 11.58 -13.23 0.58
N PRO A 33 12.66 -12.70 -0.03
CA PRO A 33 12.54 -11.66 -1.07
C PRO A 33 11.61 -12.05 -2.22
N GLN A 34 11.52 -13.35 -2.56
CA GLN A 34 10.66 -13.83 -3.64
C GLN A 34 9.19 -13.80 -3.25
N ALA A 35 8.86 -14.09 -2.00
CA ALA A 35 7.50 -13.95 -1.49
C ALA A 35 7.07 -12.49 -1.47
N VAL A 36 7.92 -11.59 -1.00
CA VAL A 36 7.63 -10.15 -0.97
C VAL A 36 7.48 -9.60 -2.38
N GLU A 37 8.39 -9.92 -3.30
CA GLU A 37 8.28 -9.50 -4.70
C GLU A 37 6.96 -9.99 -5.34
N ALA A 38 6.56 -11.24 -5.09
CA ALA A 38 5.29 -11.75 -5.55
C ALA A 38 4.09 -10.99 -4.94
N ALA A 39 4.12 -10.70 -3.63
CA ALA A 39 3.07 -9.92 -2.98
C ALA A 39 2.98 -8.50 -3.57
N ILE A 40 4.12 -7.84 -3.83
CA ILE A 40 4.17 -6.53 -4.50
C ILE A 40 3.45 -6.59 -5.84
N TRP A 41 3.82 -7.52 -6.72
CA TRP A 41 3.14 -7.67 -8.00
C TRP A 41 1.64 -7.89 -7.80
N PHE A 42 1.24 -8.80 -6.90
CA PHE A 42 -0.15 -9.23 -6.87
C PHE A 42 -1.10 -8.34 -6.06
N HIS A 43 -0.66 -7.53 -5.08
CA HIS A 43 -1.57 -6.91 -4.11
C HIS A 43 -2.71 -6.09 -4.76
N ASP A 44 -2.34 -5.35 -5.81
CA ASP A 44 -3.23 -4.52 -6.61
C ASP A 44 -3.54 -5.12 -8.00
N ALA A 45 -3.27 -6.39 -8.23
CA ALA A 45 -3.49 -7.01 -9.54
C ALA A 45 -4.96 -6.95 -9.97
N ILE A 46 -5.89 -7.06 -9.01
CA ILE A 46 -7.30 -6.73 -9.17
C ILE A 46 -7.56 -5.41 -8.47
N TYR A 47 -8.09 -4.42 -9.19
CA TYR A 47 -8.37 -3.10 -8.65
C TYR A 47 -9.64 -2.51 -9.27
N ASP A 48 -10.61 -2.19 -8.43
CA ASP A 48 -11.79 -1.37 -8.73
C ASP A 48 -12.05 -0.48 -7.51
N SER A 49 -11.96 0.84 -7.66
CA SER A 49 -12.12 1.77 -6.54
C SER A 49 -13.52 1.73 -5.90
N ARG A 50 -14.51 1.11 -6.56
CA ARG A 50 -15.87 0.88 -6.03
C ARG A 50 -16.01 -0.42 -5.23
N ALA A 51 -15.06 -1.33 -5.36
CA ALA A 51 -15.07 -2.63 -4.69
C ALA A 51 -14.39 -2.57 -3.32
N LYS A 52 -14.68 -3.56 -2.46
CA LYS A 52 -14.09 -3.71 -1.12
C LYS A 52 -13.31 -5.01 -0.95
N ASP A 53 -13.21 -5.80 -2.01
CA ASP A 53 -12.64 -7.14 -2.02
C ASP A 53 -11.49 -7.27 -3.03
N ASN A 54 -10.87 -6.13 -3.40
CA ASN A 54 -9.77 -6.08 -4.36
C ASN A 54 -8.60 -6.95 -3.91
N GLU A 55 -8.12 -6.74 -2.68
CA GLU A 55 -6.97 -7.44 -2.11
C GLU A 55 -7.27 -8.93 -1.93
N ALA A 56 -8.50 -9.27 -1.50
CA ALA A 56 -8.94 -10.66 -1.40
C ALA A 56 -8.96 -11.36 -2.77
N LYS A 57 -9.44 -10.68 -3.82
CA LYS A 57 -9.43 -11.20 -5.19
C LYS A 57 -8.01 -11.28 -5.76
N SER A 58 -7.16 -10.31 -5.46
CA SER A 58 -5.74 -10.27 -5.78
C SER A 58 -4.98 -11.44 -5.13
N ALA A 59 -5.24 -11.73 -3.87
CA ALA A 59 -4.69 -12.89 -3.16
C ALA A 59 -5.12 -14.20 -3.81
N GLN A 60 -6.42 -14.37 -4.10
CA GLN A 60 -6.94 -15.55 -4.81
C GLN A 60 -6.32 -15.70 -6.21
N LEU A 61 -6.10 -14.59 -6.92
CA LEU A 61 -5.40 -14.58 -8.19
C LEU A 61 -3.95 -15.06 -8.02
N ALA A 62 -3.23 -14.58 -7.00
CA ALA A 62 -1.86 -15.01 -6.69
C ALA A 62 -1.81 -16.52 -6.40
N GLU A 63 -2.68 -17.01 -5.51
CA GLU A 63 -2.78 -18.44 -5.17
C GLU A 63 -2.97 -19.29 -6.43
N LYS A 64 -3.93 -18.93 -7.29
CA LYS A 64 -4.21 -19.65 -8.54
C LYS A 64 -3.04 -19.60 -9.52
N ARG A 65 -2.34 -18.46 -9.61
CA ARG A 65 -1.22 -18.27 -10.54
C ARG A 65 0.06 -18.95 -10.06
N LEU A 66 0.25 -19.10 -8.76
CA LEU A 66 1.46 -19.68 -8.16
C LEU A 66 1.29 -21.17 -7.82
N ALA A 67 0.07 -21.69 -7.76
CA ALA A 67 -0.23 -23.10 -7.52
C ALA A 67 0.60 -24.03 -8.44
N GLY A 68 1.26 -25.01 -7.83
CA GLY A 68 2.11 -25.98 -8.52
C GLY A 68 3.45 -25.44 -9.04
N ARG A 69 3.74 -24.14 -8.83
CA ARG A 69 5.01 -23.49 -9.19
C ARG A 69 5.83 -23.07 -7.97
N VAL A 70 5.16 -22.84 -6.85
CA VAL A 70 5.72 -22.32 -5.61
C VAL A 70 5.28 -23.21 -4.45
N ASP A 71 6.10 -23.28 -3.40
CA ASP A 71 5.78 -24.00 -2.16
C ASP A 71 4.44 -23.51 -1.56
N PRO A 72 3.54 -24.41 -1.12
CA PRO A 72 2.26 -24.02 -0.54
C PRO A 72 2.36 -23.11 0.68
N GLY A 73 3.37 -23.30 1.54
CA GLY A 73 3.61 -22.44 2.69
C GLY A 73 3.97 -21.02 2.28
N ARG A 74 4.83 -20.87 1.26
CA ARG A 74 5.12 -19.56 0.67
C ARG A 74 3.88 -18.89 0.06
N ILE A 75 3.03 -19.64 -0.64
CA ILE A 75 1.77 -19.10 -1.20
C ILE A 75 0.88 -18.54 -0.09
N VAL A 76 0.76 -19.23 1.05
CA VAL A 76 0.00 -18.74 2.21
C VAL A 76 0.57 -17.43 2.74
N ARG A 77 1.90 -17.30 2.84
CA ARG A 77 2.56 -16.05 3.26
C ARG A 77 2.28 -14.90 2.27
N ILE A 78 2.39 -15.17 0.96
CA ILE A 78 2.08 -14.20 -0.10
C ILE A 78 0.63 -13.72 0.00
N ALA A 79 -0.33 -14.64 0.12
CA ALA A 79 -1.74 -14.30 0.25
C ALA A 79 -2.03 -13.50 1.52
N ALA A 80 -1.41 -13.85 2.65
CA ALA A 80 -1.55 -13.11 3.90
C ALA A 80 -1.03 -11.67 3.78
N MET A 81 0.14 -11.50 3.15
CA MET A 81 0.74 -10.21 2.84
C MET A 81 -0.15 -9.34 1.95
N ILE A 82 -0.68 -9.90 0.86
CA ILE A 82 -1.60 -9.18 -0.03
C ILE A 82 -2.84 -8.71 0.74
N ASN A 83 -3.49 -9.61 1.48
CA ASN A 83 -4.70 -9.26 2.25
C ASN A 83 -4.43 -8.18 3.31
N ALA A 84 -3.23 -8.14 3.88
CA ALA A 84 -2.83 -7.15 4.87
C ALA A 84 -2.78 -5.72 4.31
N THR A 85 -2.58 -5.55 3.00
CA THR A 85 -2.57 -4.22 2.35
C THR A 85 -3.94 -3.54 2.37
N ALA A 86 -5.05 -4.29 2.51
CA ALA A 86 -6.40 -3.73 2.48
C ALA A 86 -6.69 -2.73 3.62
N ASN A 87 -6.01 -2.89 4.76
CA ASN A 87 -6.17 -2.04 5.93
C ASN A 87 -4.83 -1.64 6.57
N HIS A 88 -3.73 -2.03 5.93
CA HIS A 88 -2.36 -1.82 6.39
C HIS A 88 -2.16 -2.25 7.84
N GLN A 89 -2.63 -3.46 8.18
CA GLN A 89 -2.44 -4.10 9.47
C GLN A 89 -1.64 -5.40 9.31
N LEU A 90 -0.72 -5.65 10.24
CA LEU A 90 0.06 -6.89 10.22
C LEU A 90 -0.86 -8.13 10.22
N PRO A 91 -0.60 -9.10 9.33
CA PRO A 91 -1.37 -10.33 9.31
C PRO A 91 -1.06 -11.17 10.57
N PRO A 92 -1.98 -12.04 11.02
CA PRO A 92 -1.80 -12.87 12.20
C PRO A 92 -0.88 -14.08 11.94
N LEU A 93 0.34 -13.81 11.48
CA LEU A 93 1.39 -14.81 11.25
C LEU A 93 2.10 -15.12 12.57
N ARG A 94 2.42 -16.41 12.79
CA ARG A 94 3.17 -16.87 13.98
C ARG A 94 4.68 -16.89 13.79
N ASP A 95 5.09 -16.90 12.53
CA ASP A 95 6.48 -16.94 12.09
C ASP A 95 7.00 -15.49 12.10
N GLU A 96 8.02 -15.23 12.91
CA GLU A 96 8.54 -13.87 13.13
C GLU A 96 9.19 -13.30 11.87
N ASP A 97 9.89 -14.13 11.09
CA ASP A 97 10.53 -13.75 9.84
C ASP A 97 9.46 -13.37 8.79
N ALA A 98 8.40 -14.18 8.67
CA ALA A 98 7.29 -13.87 7.78
C ALA A 98 6.49 -12.63 8.22
N LEU A 99 6.42 -12.36 9.53
CA LEU A 99 5.81 -11.14 10.06
C LEU A 99 6.68 -9.91 9.78
N SER A 100 8.01 -10.04 9.83
CA SER A 100 8.98 -9.01 9.42
C SER A 100 8.85 -8.66 7.94
N ASP A 101 8.78 -9.68 7.07
CA ASP A 101 8.55 -9.48 5.63
C ASP A 101 7.23 -8.76 5.34
N ALA A 102 6.15 -9.12 6.06
CA ALA A 102 4.87 -8.43 5.96
C ALA A 102 4.96 -6.97 6.43
N ALA A 103 5.70 -6.69 7.51
CA ALA A 103 5.93 -5.33 7.98
C ALA A 103 6.64 -4.48 6.93
N LEU A 104 7.70 -5.02 6.32
CA LEU A 104 8.45 -4.34 5.26
C LEU A 104 7.59 -4.11 4.01
N LEU A 105 6.77 -5.08 3.59
CA LEU A 105 5.84 -4.90 2.47
C LEU A 105 4.85 -3.75 2.74
N LEU A 106 4.22 -3.72 3.92
CA LEU A 106 3.26 -2.67 4.27
C LEU A 106 3.93 -1.30 4.34
N ASP A 107 5.17 -1.26 4.83
CA ASP A 107 5.98 -0.04 4.87
C ASP A 107 6.33 0.46 3.47
N MET A 108 6.67 -0.45 2.54
CA MET A 108 6.91 -0.12 1.13
C MET A 108 5.66 0.44 0.45
N ASP A 109 4.49 -0.13 0.72
CA ASP A 109 3.21 0.33 0.17
C ASP A 109 2.85 1.74 0.67
N LEU A 110 3.12 2.00 1.96
CA LEU A 110 2.87 3.30 2.59
C LEU A 110 3.97 4.34 2.37
N ALA A 111 5.09 3.99 1.72
CA ALA A 111 6.25 4.87 1.58
C ALA A 111 5.93 6.18 0.85
N ILE A 112 4.92 6.17 -0.03
CA ILE A 112 4.42 7.37 -0.73
C ILE A 112 4.01 8.48 0.23
N LEU A 113 3.53 8.14 1.44
CA LEU A 113 3.14 9.11 2.45
C LEU A 113 4.34 9.97 2.85
N GLY A 114 5.52 9.37 2.97
CA GLY A 114 6.77 10.04 3.32
C GLY A 114 7.58 10.59 2.14
N ALA A 115 7.03 10.59 0.93
CA ALA A 115 7.69 11.14 -0.24
C ALA A 115 7.89 12.66 -0.14
N ASP A 116 8.65 13.23 -1.08
CA ASP A 116 8.77 14.68 -1.19
C ASP A 116 7.39 15.32 -1.43
N PRO A 117 7.11 16.52 -0.89
CA PRO A 117 5.76 17.10 -0.87
C PRO A 117 5.07 17.16 -2.23
N ALA A 118 5.80 17.48 -3.30
CA ALA A 118 5.26 17.52 -4.66
C ALA A 118 4.86 16.14 -5.20
N VAL A 119 5.59 15.09 -4.82
CA VAL A 119 5.26 13.70 -5.19
C VAL A 119 4.04 13.23 -4.42
N PHE A 120 3.96 13.55 -3.13
CA PHE A 120 2.77 13.27 -2.32
C PHE A 120 1.52 14.00 -2.84
N ASP A 121 1.65 15.25 -3.29
CA ASP A 121 0.52 16.00 -3.87
C ASP A 121 0.02 15.38 -5.18
N ALA A 122 0.95 14.93 -6.02
CA ALA A 122 0.59 14.21 -7.25
C ALA A 122 -0.12 12.88 -6.92
N TYR A 123 0.32 12.18 -5.87
CA TYR A 123 -0.37 11.01 -5.33
C TYR A 123 -1.80 11.34 -4.89
N GLU A 124 -2.01 12.37 -4.07
CA GLU A 124 -3.34 12.76 -3.61
C GLU A 124 -4.28 13.09 -4.78
N GLN A 125 -3.77 13.79 -5.80
CA GLN A 125 -4.53 14.10 -7.02
C GLN A 125 -4.87 12.83 -7.81
N ALA A 126 -3.93 11.91 -7.95
CA ALA A 126 -4.15 10.65 -8.64
C ALA A 126 -5.23 9.80 -7.93
N VAL A 127 -5.17 9.68 -6.61
CA VAL A 127 -6.22 8.98 -5.84
C VAL A 127 -7.56 9.72 -5.97
N ARG A 128 -7.59 11.06 -5.95
CA ARG A 128 -8.84 11.83 -6.18
C ARG A 128 -9.50 11.45 -7.51
N LEU A 129 -8.71 11.26 -8.57
CA LEU A 129 -9.20 10.87 -9.88
C LEU A 129 -9.80 9.45 -9.88
N GLU A 130 -9.15 8.48 -9.22
CA GLU A 130 -9.65 7.10 -9.08
C GLU A 130 -11.00 7.05 -8.34
N TYR A 131 -11.21 7.97 -7.40
CA TYR A 131 -12.48 8.16 -6.68
C TYR A 131 -13.33 9.29 -7.26
N GLY A 132 -13.15 9.66 -8.54
CA GLY A 132 -13.93 10.70 -9.22
C GLY A 132 -15.44 10.45 -9.22
N TRP A 133 -15.87 9.21 -8.99
CA TRP A 133 -17.26 8.81 -8.83
C TRP A 133 -17.87 9.13 -7.45
N VAL A 134 -17.05 9.50 -6.46
CA VAL A 134 -17.49 9.90 -5.12
C VAL A 134 -17.75 11.40 -5.09
N GLU A 135 -18.93 11.79 -4.61
CA GLU A 135 -19.29 13.20 -4.42
C GLU A 135 -18.34 13.91 -3.47
N GLU A 136 -18.02 15.17 -3.77
CA GLU A 136 -16.96 15.92 -3.09
C GLU A 136 -17.07 15.93 -1.55
N PRO A 137 -18.25 16.18 -0.92
CA PRO A 137 -18.35 16.14 0.54
C PRO A 137 -18.04 14.75 1.13
N MET A 138 -18.47 13.68 0.46
CA MET A 138 -18.22 12.31 0.88
C MET A 138 -16.75 11.92 0.69
N TRP A 139 -16.14 12.34 -0.43
CA TRP A 139 -14.73 12.14 -0.70
C TRP A 139 -13.88 12.77 0.40
N ARG A 140 -14.12 14.05 0.72
CA ARG A 140 -13.36 14.78 1.74
C ARG A 140 -13.49 14.11 3.11
N ALA A 141 -14.70 13.72 3.50
CA ALA A 141 -14.93 13.01 4.76
C ALA A 141 -14.20 11.66 4.81
N GLY A 142 -14.31 10.85 3.74
CA GLY A 142 -13.67 9.54 3.64
C GLY A 142 -12.15 9.62 3.62
N ARG A 143 -11.58 10.46 2.75
CA ARG A 143 -10.12 10.65 2.68
C ARG A 143 -9.56 11.19 3.99
N SER A 144 -10.23 12.17 4.61
CA SER A 144 -9.83 12.69 5.92
C SER A 144 -9.84 11.61 7.00
N ALA A 145 -10.82 10.70 6.99
CA ALA A 145 -10.86 9.60 7.94
C ALA A 145 -9.68 8.63 7.78
N VAL A 146 -9.33 8.28 6.53
CA VAL A 146 -8.15 7.44 6.23
C VAL A 146 -6.87 8.10 6.74
N LEU A 147 -6.65 9.37 6.38
CA LEU A 147 -5.47 10.14 6.79
C LEU A 147 -5.37 10.30 8.32
N LYS A 148 -6.48 10.61 9.01
CA LYS A 148 -6.54 10.66 10.47
C LYS A 148 -6.23 9.31 11.12
N SER A 149 -6.63 8.20 10.49
CA SER A 149 -6.33 6.87 11.00
C SER A 149 -4.83 6.56 11.02
N PHE A 150 -4.06 7.07 10.05
CA PHE A 150 -2.60 6.93 10.04
C PHE A 150 -1.95 7.82 11.12
N LEU A 151 -2.38 9.08 11.26
CA LEU A 151 -1.85 9.97 12.30
C LEU A 151 -2.12 9.47 13.72
N ALA A 152 -3.21 8.73 13.93
CA ALA A 152 -3.56 8.14 15.21
C ALA A 152 -2.65 6.97 15.62
N ARG A 153 -1.86 6.41 14.70
CA ARG A 153 -0.89 5.37 15.02
C ARG A 153 0.32 5.98 15.77
N PRO A 154 0.87 5.29 16.79
CA PRO A 154 2.14 5.71 17.41
C PRO A 154 3.26 5.85 16.37
N HIS A 155 3.31 4.91 15.42
CA HIS A 155 4.16 4.94 14.25
C HIS A 155 3.32 4.62 13.00
N ILE A 156 3.51 5.38 11.93
CA ILE A 156 2.84 5.12 10.64
C ILE A 156 3.44 3.85 10.03
N PHE A 157 4.75 3.73 10.12
CA PHE A 157 5.54 2.62 9.61
C PHE A 157 5.89 1.63 10.73
N TYR A 158 6.02 0.36 10.39
CA TYR A 158 6.32 -0.73 11.33
C TYR A 158 7.80 -0.84 11.67
N THR A 159 8.68 -0.69 10.67
CA THR A 159 10.13 -0.89 10.80
C THR A 159 10.87 0.38 11.19
N ALA A 160 11.99 0.23 11.92
CA ALA A 160 12.79 1.37 12.35
C ALA A 160 13.37 2.14 11.17
N GLU A 161 13.75 1.43 10.11
CA GLU A 161 14.28 1.98 8.86
C GLU A 161 13.28 2.94 8.21
N PHE A 162 12.02 2.52 8.08
CA PHE A 162 10.99 3.35 7.47
C PHE A 162 10.47 4.45 8.41
N GLN A 163 10.38 4.18 9.72
CA GLN A 163 10.08 5.21 10.71
C GLN A 163 11.08 6.36 10.63
N ASN A 164 12.39 6.05 10.61
CA ASN A 164 13.43 7.06 10.57
C ASN A 164 13.47 7.82 9.23
N ARG A 165 13.25 7.13 8.11
CA ARG A 165 13.36 7.72 6.77
C ARG A 165 12.12 8.50 6.34
N PHE A 166 10.92 7.96 6.59
CA PHE A 166 9.68 8.44 5.99
C PHE A 166 8.74 9.11 6.98
N GLU A 167 8.73 8.71 8.25
CA GLU A 167 7.69 9.16 9.18
C GLU A 167 7.62 10.68 9.40
N PRO A 168 8.73 11.42 9.57
CA PRO A 168 8.67 12.87 9.74
C PRO A 168 7.98 13.57 8.56
N LYS A 169 8.33 13.17 7.33
CA LYS A 169 7.71 13.71 6.11
C LYS A 169 6.26 13.23 5.96
N ALA A 170 5.98 11.97 6.28
CA ALA A 170 4.64 11.41 6.21
C ALA A 170 3.64 12.17 7.07
N ARG A 171 4.00 12.46 8.33
CA ARG A 171 3.15 13.25 9.23
C ARG A 171 2.89 14.66 8.68
N GLN A 172 3.94 15.35 8.21
CA GLN A 172 3.81 16.69 7.60
C GLN A 172 2.92 16.70 6.36
N ASN A 173 3.10 15.72 5.47
CA ASN A 173 2.31 15.57 4.25
C ASN A 173 0.83 15.30 4.57
N ILE A 174 0.57 14.38 5.49
CA ILE A 174 -0.79 14.03 5.91
C ILE A 174 -1.49 15.22 6.58
N GLU A 175 -0.83 15.92 7.50
CA GLU A 175 -1.38 17.12 8.16
C GLU A 175 -1.72 18.22 7.15
N ARG A 176 -0.86 18.44 6.15
CA ARG A 176 -1.11 19.41 5.08
C ARG A 176 -2.29 19.01 4.20
N SER A 177 -2.40 17.75 3.80
CA SER A 177 -3.56 17.27 3.04
C SER A 177 -4.84 17.39 3.86
N LEU A 178 -4.82 17.03 5.15
CA LEU A 178 -5.97 17.21 6.03
C LEU A 178 -6.43 18.67 6.11
N ALA A 179 -5.51 19.62 6.26
CA ALA A 179 -5.85 21.04 6.26
C ALA A 179 -6.50 21.50 4.93
N ALA A 180 -6.04 20.99 3.79
CA ALA A 180 -6.65 21.27 2.48
C ALA A 180 -8.05 20.64 2.35
N LEU A 181 -8.23 19.42 2.85
CA LEU A 181 -9.51 18.68 2.89
C LEU A 181 -10.52 19.25 3.90
N GLU A 182 -10.08 20.01 4.91
CA GLU A 182 -10.99 20.69 5.84
C GLU A 182 -11.34 22.12 5.41
N SER A 183 -10.44 22.82 4.72
CA SER A 183 -10.61 24.25 4.34
C SER A 183 -11.38 24.50 3.03
N GLY A 184 -11.70 23.47 2.25
CA GLY A 184 -12.38 23.60 0.95
C GLY A 184 -11.45 23.90 -0.23
N THR A 185 -10.12 23.86 -0.04
CA THR A 185 -9.14 24.39 -1.02
C THR A 185 -8.41 23.34 -1.86
N ALA A 186 -8.77 22.06 -1.71
CA ALA A 186 -8.21 20.96 -2.49
C ALA A 186 -8.59 21.03 -3.98
#